data_AF-A0A962LCZ0-F1
#
_entry.id   AF-A0A962LCZ0-F1
#
_cell.length_a   1.000
_cell.length_b   1.000
_cell.length_c   1.000
_cell.angle_alpha   90.00
_cell.angle_beta   90.00
_cell.angle_gamma   90.00
#
_symmetry.space_group_name_H-M   'P 1'
#
loop_
_entity.id
_entity.type
_entity.pdbx_description
1 polymer ?
#
loop_
_entity_poly.entity_id
_entity_poly.type
_entity_poly.pdbx_seq_one_letter_code
_entity_poly.pdbx_strand_id
1 'polypeptide(L)'
;MDITAESGTGEVEVDPQLVHVKRLYMSGCEFAGRADGFSAGLAISIFQDAVEDLLRYLVGRLDGKISKVPNFAELMNAVENTGDDGNARKLGYRTRIENLNRARVSFKHDGVCPAASEALKFKLYALEFLVAGCSDFLCGLDFNSVSITSLVAYPEVKQELRGAEAALEANDPVAAAVHCSKSNGLIMLRLGEHLPRPSMVIPRGDTILAGAFPDLYQLRIFDEIYSYLERSAEFSAAAMLGVPIKQYTRVIAALPRADLLSDNSWGVVHTSQATLDRELAREAIDLFANMAIKAQEFLGEG
;
A
#
# COMPACT_ATOMS: atom_id res chain seq x y z
N MET A 1 -26.68 -3.90 -12.80
CA MET A 1 -26.31 -2.48 -12.71
C MET A 1 -24.79 -2.46 -12.71
N ASP A 2 -24.21 -1.92 -13.77
CA ASP A 2 -22.78 -2.02 -14.06
C ASP A 2 -21.92 -1.46 -12.92
N ILE A 3 -20.87 -2.22 -12.58
CA ILE A 3 -19.82 -1.79 -11.64
C ILE A 3 -18.95 -0.70 -12.30
N THR A 4 -19.17 -0.45 -13.59
CA THR A 4 -18.42 0.46 -14.44
C THR A 4 -19.30 1.64 -14.82
N ALA A 5 -19.04 2.80 -14.23
CA ALA A 5 -19.43 4.04 -14.89
C ALA A 5 -18.51 4.15 -16.12
N GLU A 6 -19.02 3.87 -17.32
CA GLU A 6 -18.29 4.13 -18.56
C GLU A 6 -18.12 5.65 -18.70
N SER A 7 -17.02 6.17 -18.15
CA SER A 7 -16.44 7.42 -18.63
C SER A 7 -15.79 7.13 -19.99
N GLY A 8 -15.79 8.10 -20.90
CA GLY A 8 -15.33 7.96 -22.29
C GLY A 8 -13.83 7.67 -22.50
N THR A 9 -13.15 7.21 -21.45
CA THR A 9 -11.82 6.62 -21.40
C THR A 9 -12.01 5.34 -20.59
N GLY A 10 -11.71 4.15 -21.11
CA GLY A 10 -12.00 2.85 -20.47
C GLY A 10 -11.27 2.57 -19.15
N GLU A 11 -11.24 3.53 -18.23
CA GLU A 11 -10.80 3.41 -16.85
C GLU A 11 -11.99 2.92 -16.02
N VAL A 12 -11.85 1.74 -15.40
CA VAL A 12 -12.71 1.35 -14.29
C VAL A 12 -12.28 2.20 -13.10
N GLU A 13 -12.88 3.37 -12.96
CA GLU A 13 -12.58 4.26 -11.84
C GLU A 13 -13.10 3.62 -10.55
N VAL A 14 -12.17 3.12 -9.73
CA VAL A 14 -12.49 2.57 -8.41
C VAL A 14 -13.03 3.69 -7.55
N ASP A 15 -14.18 3.44 -6.91
CA ASP A 15 -14.89 4.42 -6.10
C ASP A 15 -13.97 5.07 -5.05
N PRO A 16 -13.80 6.41 -5.05
CA PRO A 16 -12.91 7.11 -4.13
C PRO A 16 -13.15 6.77 -2.65
N GLN A 17 -14.39 6.47 -2.27
CA GLN A 17 -14.71 6.10 -0.89
C GLN A 17 -14.14 4.73 -0.51
N LEU A 18 -14.11 3.76 -1.43
CA LEU A 18 -13.48 2.45 -1.19
C LEU A 18 -11.95 2.57 -1.09
N VAL A 19 -11.36 3.45 -1.92
CA VAL A 19 -9.93 3.76 -1.84
C VAL A 19 -9.60 4.37 -0.46
N HIS A 20 -10.45 5.24 0.06
CA HIS A 20 -10.30 5.79 1.40
C HIS A 20 -10.38 4.72 2.50
N VAL A 21 -11.38 3.83 2.43
CA VAL A 21 -11.50 2.68 3.35
C VAL A 21 -10.24 1.81 3.34
N LYS A 22 -9.70 1.52 2.15
CA LYS A 22 -8.45 0.77 2.00
C LYS A 22 -7.27 1.49 2.66
N ARG A 23 -7.14 2.81 2.45
CA ARG A 23 -6.10 3.64 3.06
C ARG A 23 -6.21 3.67 4.59
N LEU A 24 -7.42 3.79 5.15
CA LEU A 24 -7.64 3.71 6.59
C LEU A 24 -7.19 2.35 7.14
N TYR A 25 -7.65 1.25 6.53
CA TYR A 25 -7.25 -0.09 6.95
C TYR A 25 -5.73 -0.29 6.94
N MET A 26 -5.04 0.16 5.89
CA MET A 26 -3.57 0.12 5.80
C MET A 26 -2.92 0.96 6.91
N SER A 27 -3.41 2.17 7.16
CA SER A 27 -2.91 3.03 8.24
C SER A 27 -3.08 2.38 9.61
N GLY A 28 -4.22 1.73 9.86
CA GLY A 28 -4.45 0.95 11.08
C GLY A 28 -3.46 -0.21 11.23
N CYS A 29 -3.10 -0.88 10.13
CA CYS A 29 -2.09 -1.95 10.14
C CYS A 29 -0.71 -1.45 10.60
N GLU A 30 -0.35 -0.22 10.24
CA GLU A 30 0.93 0.37 10.62
C GLU A 30 0.99 0.66 12.12
N PHE A 31 -0.07 1.24 12.69
CA PHE A 31 -0.17 1.44 14.14
C PHE A 31 -0.23 0.11 14.90
N ALA A 32 -0.92 -0.90 14.36
CA ALA A 32 -0.99 -2.24 14.97
C ALA A 32 0.37 -2.95 14.99
N GLY A 33 1.29 -2.57 14.09
CA GLY A 33 2.65 -3.08 14.06
C GLY A 33 3.55 -2.51 15.17
N ARG A 34 3.10 -1.47 15.88
CA ARG A 34 3.84 -0.85 16.98
C ARG A 34 3.57 -1.59 18.29
N ALA A 35 4.62 -1.84 19.07
CA ALA A 35 4.56 -2.67 20.27
C ALA A 35 4.16 -1.88 21.55
N ASP A 36 3.25 -0.90 21.43
CA ASP A 36 2.79 -0.07 22.54
C ASP A 36 1.27 0.07 22.58
N GLY A 37 0.72 0.26 23.79
CA GLY A 37 -0.73 0.24 24.01
C GLY A 37 -1.47 1.45 23.43
N PHE A 38 -0.80 2.60 23.32
CA PHE A 38 -1.43 3.79 22.74
C PHE A 38 -1.58 3.65 21.22
N SER A 39 -0.52 3.21 20.53
CA SER A 39 -0.58 2.85 19.11
C SER A 39 -1.60 1.73 18.85
N ALA A 40 -1.72 0.75 19.75
CA ALA A 40 -2.76 -0.27 19.65
C ALA A 40 -4.18 0.33 19.71
N GLY A 41 -4.42 1.31 20.58
CA GLY A 41 -5.69 2.05 20.65
C GLY A 41 -5.98 2.89 19.42
N LEU A 42 -4.96 3.56 18.85
CA LEU A 42 -5.06 4.27 17.58
C LEU A 42 -5.40 3.32 16.43
N ALA A 43 -4.72 2.17 16.34
CA ALA A 43 -5.00 1.16 15.34
C ALA A 43 -6.46 0.68 15.39
N ILE A 44 -6.96 0.35 16.58
CA ILE A 44 -8.35 -0.06 16.80
C ILE A 44 -9.32 1.04 16.35
N SER A 45 -9.00 2.31 16.63
CA SER A 45 -9.82 3.44 16.20
C SER A 45 -9.89 3.53 14.68
N ILE A 46 -8.73 3.47 14.01
CA ILE A 46 -8.65 3.56 12.55
C ILE A 46 -9.33 2.37 11.87
N PHE A 47 -9.19 1.16 12.40
CA PHE A 47 -9.90 -0.01 11.89
C PHE A 47 -11.42 0.15 12.00
N GLN A 48 -11.91 0.73 13.10
CA GLN A 48 -13.33 1.00 13.25
C GLN A 48 -13.81 2.06 12.25
N ASP A 49 -13.02 3.13 12.05
CA ASP A 49 -13.34 4.17 11.07
C ASP A 49 -13.41 3.58 9.65
N ALA A 50 -12.47 2.71 9.26
CA ALA A 50 -12.52 1.98 7.97
C ALA A 50 -13.79 1.14 7.80
N VAL A 51 -14.20 0.43 8.84
CA VAL A 51 -15.42 -0.39 8.84
C VAL A 51 -16.67 0.47 8.75
N GLU A 52 -16.71 1.59 9.49
CA GLU A 52 -17.82 2.54 9.44
C GLU A 52 -17.96 3.20 8.07
N ASP A 53 -16.84 3.59 7.46
CA ASP A 53 -16.84 4.19 6.13
C ASP A 53 -17.31 3.21 5.04
N LEU A 54 -16.96 1.92 5.15
CA LEU A 54 -17.53 0.89 4.28
C LEU A 54 -19.05 0.76 4.52
N LEU A 55 -19.51 0.72 5.76
CA LEU A 55 -20.94 0.64 6.04
C LEU A 55 -21.70 1.84 5.45
N ARG A 56 -21.16 3.06 5.60
CA ARG A 56 -21.73 4.28 5.01
C ARG A 56 -21.77 4.19 3.49
N TYR A 57 -20.69 3.68 2.89
CA TYR A 57 -20.62 3.43 1.45
C TYR A 57 -21.72 2.47 0.98
N LEU A 58 -21.86 1.31 1.66
CA LEU A 58 -22.86 0.30 1.34
C LEU A 58 -24.29 0.85 1.47
N VAL A 59 -24.58 1.61 2.53
CA VAL A 59 -25.88 2.26 2.70
C VAL A 59 -26.20 3.16 1.51
N GLY A 60 -25.26 4.04 1.14
CA GLY A 60 -25.46 4.98 0.04
C GLY A 60 -25.68 4.29 -1.29
N ARG A 61 -24.99 3.17 -1.52
CA ARG A 61 -25.07 2.40 -2.76
C ARG A 61 -26.30 1.49 -2.86
N LEU A 62 -26.86 1.08 -1.73
CA LEU A 62 -28.02 0.17 -1.65
C LEU A 62 -29.34 0.94 -1.41
N ASP A 63 -29.36 2.25 -1.66
CA ASP A 63 -30.50 3.14 -1.39
C ASP A 63 -31.06 3.01 0.04
N GLY A 64 -30.19 2.70 1.01
CA GLY A 64 -30.55 2.56 2.41
C GLY A 64 -31.12 3.87 2.95
N LYS A 65 -32.39 3.88 3.36
CA LYS A 65 -33.01 5.06 3.98
C LYS A 65 -32.47 5.22 5.39
N ILE A 66 -31.63 6.23 5.61
CA ILE A 66 -31.15 6.59 6.94
C ILE A 66 -31.55 8.03 7.27
N SER A 67 -31.98 8.24 8.52
CA SER A 67 -32.19 9.57 9.12
C SER A 67 -30.87 10.33 9.34
N LYS A 68 -30.94 11.59 9.78
CA LYS A 68 -29.75 12.45 9.93
C LYS A 68 -28.74 11.88 10.96
N VAL A 69 -27.54 11.57 10.46
CA VAL A 69 -26.34 11.03 11.14
C VAL A 69 -26.61 9.72 11.90
N PRO A 70 -26.57 8.56 11.23
CA PRO A 70 -26.73 7.28 11.91
C PRO A 70 -25.60 7.02 12.88
N ASN A 71 -25.95 6.40 14.01
CA ASN A 71 -24.98 5.71 14.85
C ASN A 71 -24.52 4.38 14.21
N PHE A 72 -23.49 3.77 14.78
CA PHE A 72 -22.88 2.56 14.23
C PHE A 72 -23.85 1.37 14.10
N ALA A 73 -24.75 1.18 15.07
CA ALA A 73 -25.73 0.11 15.03
C ALA A 73 -26.80 0.36 13.96
N GLU A 74 -27.22 1.61 13.78
CA GLU A 74 -28.14 2.03 12.73
C GLU A 74 -27.55 1.78 11.33
N LEU A 75 -26.25 2.02 11.13
CA LEU A 75 -25.55 1.71 9.88
C LEU A 75 -25.59 0.21 9.55
N MET A 76 -25.23 -0.65 10.51
CA MET A 76 -25.28 -2.11 10.30
C MET A 76 -26.70 -2.59 9.98
N ASN A 77 -27.69 -2.12 10.74
CA ASN A 77 -29.08 -2.48 10.51
C ASN A 77 -29.58 -1.98 9.15
N ALA A 78 -29.16 -0.79 8.71
CA ALA A 78 -29.53 -0.27 7.40
C ALA A 78 -28.99 -1.16 6.27
N VAL A 79 -27.75 -1.63 6.36
CA VAL A 79 -27.17 -2.57 5.38
C VAL A 79 -27.84 -3.95 5.41
N GLU A 80 -28.26 -4.45 6.57
CA GLU A 80 -28.96 -5.74 6.62
C GLU A 80 -30.38 -5.68 6.04
N ASN A 81 -31.01 -4.51 6.13
CA ASN A 81 -32.36 -4.27 5.65
C ASN A 81 -32.41 -3.91 4.15
N THR A 82 -31.27 -3.79 3.47
CA THR A 82 -31.24 -3.57 2.02
C THR A 82 -31.31 -4.92 1.30
N GLY A 83 -32.45 -5.16 0.65
CA GLY A 83 -32.71 -6.36 -0.16
C GLY A 83 -34.09 -6.27 -0.82
N ASP A 84 -34.14 -6.50 -2.13
CA ASP A 84 -35.33 -6.22 -2.95
C ASP A 84 -36.50 -7.21 -2.81
N ASP A 85 -36.35 -8.34 -2.11
CA ASP A 85 -37.38 -9.40 -2.10
C ASP A 85 -37.64 -10.02 -0.72
N GLY A 86 -37.58 -9.22 0.36
CA GLY A 86 -37.84 -9.71 1.73
C GLY A 86 -36.78 -10.68 2.28
N ASN A 87 -35.72 -10.94 1.50
CA ASN A 87 -34.52 -11.66 1.94
C ASN A 87 -33.49 -10.67 2.48
N ALA A 88 -33.63 -10.32 3.76
CA ALA A 88 -32.61 -9.56 4.49
C ALA A 88 -31.24 -10.25 4.33
N ARG A 89 -30.26 -9.52 3.77
CA ARG A 89 -28.89 -10.01 3.68
C ARG A 89 -28.24 -9.86 5.04
N LYS A 90 -27.82 -10.97 5.64
CA LYS A 90 -27.12 -10.92 6.94
C LYS A 90 -25.73 -10.37 6.74
N LEU A 91 -25.37 -9.38 7.55
CA LEU A 91 -24.02 -8.84 7.61
C LEU A 91 -23.10 -9.85 8.30
N GLY A 92 -22.10 -10.35 7.57
CA GLY A 92 -21.08 -11.23 8.14
C GLY A 92 -20.33 -10.57 9.31
N TYR A 93 -19.85 -11.37 10.26
CA TYR A 93 -18.95 -10.93 11.34
C TYR A 93 -19.47 -9.84 12.28
N ARG A 94 -20.78 -9.56 12.31
CA ARG A 94 -21.39 -8.51 13.15
C ARG A 94 -20.86 -8.45 14.58
N THR A 95 -20.88 -9.57 15.31
CA THR A 95 -20.40 -9.62 16.71
C THR A 95 -18.92 -9.26 16.84
N ARG A 96 -18.07 -9.63 15.87
CA ARG A 96 -16.64 -9.27 15.89
C ARG A 96 -16.44 -7.76 15.75
N ILE A 97 -17.25 -7.14 14.91
CA ILE A 97 -17.23 -5.70 14.66
C ILE A 97 -17.87 -4.91 15.81
N GLU A 98 -18.91 -5.43 16.46
CA GLU A 98 -19.44 -4.85 17.70
C GLU A 98 -18.38 -4.87 18.82
N ASN A 99 -17.58 -5.94 18.90
CA ASN A 99 -16.44 -6.01 19.82
C ASN A 99 -15.34 -4.99 19.48
N LEU A 100 -15.05 -4.79 18.18
CA LEU A 100 -14.13 -3.75 17.71
C LEU A 100 -14.61 -2.35 18.16
N ASN A 101 -15.89 -2.04 17.93
CA ASN A 101 -16.48 -0.77 18.35
C ASN A 101 -16.40 -0.58 19.87
N ARG A 102 -16.69 -1.63 20.66
CA ARG A 102 -16.56 -1.56 22.14
C ARG A 102 -15.12 -1.26 22.59
N ALA A 103 -14.13 -1.90 21.97
CA ALA A 103 -12.72 -1.63 22.28
C ALA A 103 -12.34 -0.19 21.93
N ARG A 104 -12.81 0.32 20.78
CA ARG A 104 -12.62 1.72 20.36
C ARG A 104 -13.25 2.71 21.33
N VAL A 105 -14.47 2.46 21.79
CA VAL A 105 -15.16 3.27 22.80
C VAL A 105 -14.36 3.28 24.11
N SER A 106 -13.89 2.12 24.56
CA SER A 106 -13.13 2.04 25.81
C SER A 106 -11.79 2.78 25.75
N PHE A 107 -11.09 2.70 24.62
CA PHE A 107 -9.89 3.49 24.40
C PHE A 107 -10.18 5.01 24.38
N LYS A 108 -11.17 5.46 23.60
CA LYS A 108 -11.46 6.89 23.40
C LYS A 108 -12.12 7.56 24.61
N HIS A 109 -12.99 6.86 25.34
CA HIS A 109 -13.82 7.46 26.39
C HIS A 109 -13.40 7.05 27.80
N ASP A 110 -12.92 5.82 27.99
CA ASP A 110 -12.49 5.33 29.29
C ASP A 110 -10.97 5.47 29.50
N GLY A 111 -10.22 5.84 28.44
CA GLY A 111 -8.76 5.98 28.48
C GLY A 111 -8.02 4.65 28.64
N VAL A 112 -8.67 3.52 28.35
CA VAL A 112 -8.08 2.19 28.50
C VAL A 112 -7.16 1.88 27.32
N CYS A 113 -5.86 1.75 27.58
CA CYS A 113 -4.89 1.36 26.55
C CYS A 113 -4.94 -0.15 26.32
N PRO A 114 -5.31 -0.63 25.12
CA PRO A 114 -5.35 -2.05 24.80
C PRO A 114 -3.95 -2.67 24.70
N ALA A 115 -3.86 -3.99 24.82
CA ALA A 115 -2.61 -4.70 24.55
C ALA A 115 -2.33 -4.75 23.04
N ALA A 116 -1.05 -4.76 22.64
CA ALA A 116 -0.67 -4.83 21.22
C ALA A 116 -1.26 -6.05 20.49
N SER A 117 -1.38 -7.20 21.18
CA SER A 117 -2.03 -8.40 20.64
C SER A 117 -3.52 -8.20 20.33
N GLU A 118 -4.20 -7.28 21.01
CA GLU A 118 -5.59 -6.95 20.70
C GLU A 118 -5.72 -6.17 19.40
N ALA A 119 -4.81 -5.25 19.10
CA ALA A 119 -4.80 -4.56 17.81
C ALA A 119 -4.59 -5.55 16.66
N LEU A 120 -3.74 -6.56 16.82
CA LEU A 120 -3.56 -7.63 15.83
C LEU A 120 -4.83 -8.49 15.65
N LYS A 121 -5.54 -8.80 16.74
CA LYS A 121 -6.85 -9.47 16.68
C LYS A 121 -7.87 -8.64 15.90
N PHE A 122 -7.94 -7.34 16.19
CA PHE A 122 -8.89 -6.43 15.56
C PHE A 122 -8.54 -6.09 14.11
N LYS A 123 -7.26 -6.09 13.75
CA LYS A 123 -6.80 -6.05 12.35
C LYS A 123 -7.45 -7.18 11.54
N LEU A 124 -7.42 -8.41 12.05
CA LEU A 124 -8.02 -9.56 11.38
C LEU A 124 -9.54 -9.38 11.26
N TYR A 125 -10.22 -8.98 12.34
CA TYR A 125 -11.67 -8.79 12.34
C TYR A 125 -12.11 -7.73 11.33
N ALA A 126 -11.38 -6.60 11.25
CA ALA A 126 -11.65 -5.56 10.27
C ALA A 126 -11.42 -6.09 8.84
N LEU A 127 -10.31 -6.78 8.57
CA LEU A 127 -10.04 -7.33 7.23
C LEU A 127 -11.12 -8.31 6.77
N GLU A 128 -11.48 -9.28 7.61
CA GLU A 128 -12.50 -10.29 7.29
C GLU A 128 -13.85 -9.62 6.98
N PHE A 129 -14.20 -8.59 7.76
CA PHE A 129 -15.41 -7.82 7.52
C PHE A 129 -15.35 -7.01 6.22
N LEU A 130 -14.25 -6.31 5.95
CA LEU A 130 -14.08 -5.50 4.74
C LEU A 130 -14.13 -6.39 3.48
N VAL A 131 -13.45 -7.54 3.51
CA VAL A 131 -13.46 -8.53 2.42
C VAL A 131 -14.88 -9.08 2.21
N ALA A 132 -15.55 -9.54 3.26
CA ALA A 132 -16.90 -10.08 3.13
C ALA A 132 -17.92 -9.02 2.72
N GLY A 133 -17.83 -7.80 3.28
CA GLY A 133 -18.70 -6.69 2.92
C GLY A 133 -18.58 -6.32 1.45
N CYS A 134 -17.36 -6.20 0.91
CA CYS A 134 -17.15 -5.97 -0.51
C CYS A 134 -17.66 -7.15 -1.37
N SER A 135 -17.34 -8.39 -1.02
CA SER A 135 -17.79 -9.56 -1.77
C SER A 135 -19.32 -9.68 -1.80
N ASP A 136 -19.97 -9.61 -0.65
CA ASP A 136 -21.40 -9.94 -0.49
C ASP A 136 -22.32 -8.81 -0.98
N PHE A 137 -21.86 -7.55 -0.89
CA PHE A 137 -22.70 -6.38 -1.19
C PHE A 137 -22.27 -5.60 -2.44
N LEU A 138 -21.06 -5.81 -2.96
CA LEU A 138 -20.53 -5.11 -4.15
C LEU A 138 -20.23 -6.07 -5.31
N CYS A 139 -21.16 -6.99 -5.58
CA CYS A 139 -21.11 -7.89 -6.74
C CYS A 139 -19.82 -8.72 -6.83
N GLY A 140 -19.30 -9.21 -5.69
CA GLY A 140 -18.10 -10.04 -5.66
C GLY A 140 -16.79 -9.26 -5.75
N LEU A 141 -16.80 -7.94 -5.50
CA LEU A 141 -15.58 -7.13 -5.46
C LEU A 141 -14.60 -7.68 -4.41
N ASP A 142 -13.36 -7.95 -4.81
CA ASP A 142 -12.28 -8.28 -3.89
C ASP A 142 -11.72 -7.00 -3.25
N PHE A 143 -11.87 -6.86 -1.93
CA PHE A 143 -11.29 -5.74 -1.19
C PHE A 143 -9.76 -5.66 -1.33
N ASN A 144 -9.09 -6.80 -1.57
CA ASN A 144 -7.64 -6.81 -1.77
C ASN A 144 -7.23 -6.24 -3.12
N SER A 145 -8.11 -6.27 -4.13
CA SER A 145 -7.86 -5.70 -5.45
C SER A 145 -8.14 -4.20 -5.53
N VAL A 146 -8.69 -3.58 -4.48
CA VAL A 146 -8.89 -2.12 -4.42
C VAL A 146 -7.53 -1.43 -4.41
N SER A 147 -7.24 -0.73 -5.51
CA SER A 147 -6.01 0.02 -5.69
C SER A 147 -5.99 1.34 -4.91
N ILE A 148 -4.82 1.69 -4.39
CA ILE A 148 -4.54 3.00 -3.78
C ILE A 148 -3.67 3.90 -4.68
N THR A 149 -3.38 3.49 -5.92
CA THR A 149 -2.51 4.25 -6.85
C THR A 149 -3.10 5.62 -7.20
N SER A 150 -4.42 5.78 -7.16
CA SER A 150 -5.10 7.06 -7.35
C SER A 150 -4.73 8.11 -6.31
N LEU A 151 -4.31 7.70 -5.10
CA LEU A 151 -3.88 8.61 -4.02
C LEU A 151 -2.46 9.15 -4.20
N VAL A 152 -1.65 8.59 -5.09
CA VAL A 152 -0.26 9.01 -5.30
C VAL A 152 -0.22 10.40 -5.94
N ALA A 153 0.36 11.41 -5.28
CA ALA A 153 0.41 12.76 -5.84
C ALA A 153 1.40 12.90 -7.01
N TYR A 154 2.50 12.16 -7.00
CA TYR A 154 3.54 12.25 -8.02
C TYR A 154 3.07 11.67 -9.36
N PRO A 155 2.90 12.48 -10.43
CA PRO A 155 2.31 12.00 -11.68
C PRO A 155 3.13 10.89 -12.35
N GLU A 156 4.46 11.02 -12.35
CA GLU A 156 5.38 10.03 -12.93
C GLU A 156 5.31 8.69 -12.19
N VAL A 157 5.31 8.73 -10.85
CA VAL A 157 5.20 7.52 -10.03
C VAL A 157 3.82 6.87 -10.22
N LYS A 158 2.75 7.68 -10.22
CA LYS A 158 1.38 7.23 -10.48
C LYS A 158 1.26 6.58 -11.86
N GLN A 159 1.87 7.17 -12.89
CA GLN A 159 1.87 6.62 -14.24
C GLN A 159 2.54 5.24 -14.30
N GLU A 160 3.72 5.09 -13.69
CA GLU A 160 4.41 3.80 -13.64
C GLU A 160 3.60 2.77 -12.85
N LEU A 161 3.02 3.13 -11.70
CA LEU A 161 2.17 2.22 -10.92
C LEU A 161 0.91 1.78 -11.69
N ARG A 162 0.25 2.69 -12.42
CA ARG A 162 -0.87 2.34 -13.31
C ARG A 162 -0.42 1.41 -14.44
N GLY A 163 0.78 1.63 -14.99
CA GLY A 163 1.40 0.72 -15.95
C GLY A 163 1.59 -0.69 -15.36
N ALA A 164 2.00 -0.78 -14.10
CA ALA A 164 2.12 -2.05 -13.39
C ALA A 164 0.77 -2.76 -13.20
N GLU A 165 -0.28 -2.01 -12.87
CA GLU A 165 -1.64 -2.54 -12.72
C GLU A 165 -2.19 -3.08 -14.04
N ALA A 166 -2.05 -2.31 -15.12
CA ALA A 166 -2.45 -2.73 -16.47
C ALA A 166 -1.68 -3.98 -16.93
N ALA A 167 -0.38 -4.07 -16.63
CA ALA A 167 0.41 -5.26 -16.90
C ALA A 167 -0.07 -6.49 -16.12
N LEU A 168 -0.46 -6.32 -14.84
CA LEU A 168 -1.07 -7.40 -14.07
C LEU A 168 -2.44 -7.81 -14.63
N GLU A 169 -3.26 -6.88 -15.08
CA GLU A 169 -4.54 -7.19 -15.73
C GLU A 169 -4.32 -8.00 -17.02
N ALA A 170 -3.27 -7.67 -17.78
CA ALA A 170 -2.82 -8.43 -18.94
C ALA A 170 -2.12 -9.77 -18.60
N ASN A 171 -2.05 -10.13 -17.31
CA ASN A 171 -1.38 -11.32 -16.80
C ASN A 171 0.13 -11.38 -17.13
N ASP A 172 0.79 -10.22 -17.17
CA ASP A 172 2.23 -10.06 -17.36
C ASP A 172 2.90 -9.54 -16.06
N PRO A 173 3.24 -10.43 -15.11
CA PRO A 173 3.90 -10.04 -13.87
C PRO A 173 5.32 -9.51 -14.09
N VAL A 174 5.97 -9.81 -15.23
CA VAL A 174 7.32 -9.34 -15.52
C VAL A 174 7.29 -7.87 -15.93
N ALA A 175 6.38 -7.49 -16.82
CA ALA A 175 6.16 -6.08 -17.16
C ALA A 175 5.70 -5.27 -15.93
N ALA A 176 4.84 -5.85 -15.10
CA ALA A 176 4.42 -5.22 -13.85
C ALA A 176 5.62 -4.95 -12.92
N ALA A 177 6.53 -5.91 -12.80
CA ALA A 177 7.76 -5.77 -12.00
C ALA A 177 8.68 -4.66 -12.54
N VAL A 178 8.81 -4.51 -13.87
CA VAL A 178 9.58 -3.42 -14.47
C VAL A 178 9.00 -2.05 -14.09
N HIS A 179 7.69 -1.88 -14.23
CA HIS A 179 6.99 -0.66 -13.83
C HIS A 179 7.14 -0.36 -12.32
N CYS A 180 7.05 -1.39 -11.47
CA CYS A 180 7.30 -1.26 -10.03
C CYS A 180 8.74 -0.84 -9.72
N SER A 181 9.72 -1.31 -10.50
CA SER A 181 11.13 -0.96 -10.31
C SER A 181 11.40 0.50 -10.68
N LYS A 182 10.79 0.96 -11.77
CA LYS A 182 10.83 2.37 -12.19
C LYS A 182 10.17 3.28 -11.15
N SER A 183 9.00 2.89 -10.62
CA SER A 183 8.32 3.67 -9.60
C SER A 183 9.15 3.78 -8.32
N ASN A 184 9.80 2.70 -7.86
CA ASN A 184 10.77 2.75 -6.76
C ASN A 184 11.93 3.71 -7.06
N GLY A 185 12.51 3.62 -8.26
CA GLY A 185 13.59 4.53 -8.69
C GLY A 185 13.17 6.00 -8.65
N LEU A 186 11.96 6.33 -9.10
CA LEU A 186 11.39 7.68 -9.04
C LEU A 186 11.16 8.15 -7.58
N ILE A 187 10.63 7.29 -6.72
CA ILE A 187 10.45 7.58 -5.28
C ILE A 187 11.81 7.89 -4.64
N MET A 188 12.82 7.06 -4.89
CA MET A 188 14.17 7.25 -4.35
C MET A 188 14.86 8.48 -4.95
N LEU A 189 14.58 8.81 -6.21
CA LEU A 189 15.06 10.02 -6.85
C LEU A 189 14.60 11.25 -6.09
N ARG A 190 13.30 11.31 -5.73
CA ARG A 190 12.70 12.39 -4.95
C ARG A 190 13.26 12.46 -3.53
N LEU A 191 13.28 11.34 -2.81
CA LEU A 191 13.76 11.31 -1.44
C LEU A 191 15.24 11.72 -1.33
N GLY A 192 16.06 11.32 -2.30
CA GLY A 192 17.47 11.67 -2.29
C GLY A 192 17.81 13.11 -2.67
N GLU A 193 16.81 13.95 -3.00
CA GLU A 193 17.00 15.41 -2.96
C GLU A 193 17.19 15.92 -1.52
N HIS A 194 16.72 15.15 -0.53
CA HIS A 194 16.75 15.48 0.90
C HIS A 194 17.60 14.53 1.73
N LEU A 195 18.03 13.40 1.17
CA LEU A 195 18.84 12.39 1.86
C LEU A 195 20.27 12.33 1.29
N PRO A 196 21.29 12.07 2.14
CA PRO A 196 22.67 11.96 1.68
C PRO A 196 22.81 10.78 0.69
N ARG A 197 23.40 11.05 -0.48
CA ARG A 197 23.73 10.02 -1.46
C ARG A 197 25.22 9.69 -1.46
N PRO A 198 25.59 8.42 -1.70
CA PRO A 198 26.98 8.07 -1.97
C PRO A 198 27.48 8.87 -3.16
N SER A 199 28.74 9.31 -3.11
CA SER A 199 29.33 10.05 -4.23
C SER A 199 29.50 9.13 -5.44
N MET A 200 29.00 9.57 -6.59
CA MET A 200 29.20 8.95 -7.90
C MET A 200 30.69 8.86 -8.31
N VAL A 201 31.59 9.52 -7.57
CA VAL A 201 33.03 9.47 -7.79
C VAL A 201 33.65 8.22 -7.15
N ILE A 202 32.99 7.59 -6.16
CA ILE A 202 33.53 6.42 -5.45
C ILE A 202 33.96 5.32 -6.43
N PRO A 203 33.13 4.88 -7.41
CA PRO A 203 33.53 3.83 -8.36
C PRO A 203 34.77 4.18 -9.21
N ARG A 204 35.11 5.48 -9.38
CA ARG A 204 36.35 5.88 -10.09
C ARG A 204 37.61 5.42 -9.37
N GLY A 205 37.52 5.10 -8.08
CA GLY A 205 38.61 4.48 -7.33
C GLY A 205 39.09 3.17 -7.96
N ASP A 206 38.21 2.40 -8.60
CA ASP A 206 38.61 1.18 -9.31
C ASP A 206 39.49 1.47 -10.52
N THR A 207 39.18 2.53 -11.27
CA THR A 207 40.01 2.98 -12.40
C THR A 207 41.39 3.48 -11.92
N ILE A 208 41.44 4.21 -10.81
CA ILE A 208 42.70 4.70 -10.22
C ILE A 208 43.53 3.52 -9.71
N LEU A 209 42.92 2.59 -8.98
CA LEU A 209 43.59 1.42 -8.43
C LEU A 209 44.16 0.55 -9.54
N ALA A 210 43.40 0.33 -10.62
CA ALA A 210 43.86 -0.42 -11.77
C ALA A 210 45.00 0.25 -12.54
N GLY A 211 45.03 1.59 -12.57
CA GLY A 211 46.15 2.35 -13.13
C GLY A 211 47.45 2.15 -12.34
N ALA A 212 47.37 1.97 -11.02
CA ALA A 212 48.51 1.71 -10.15
C ALA A 212 48.89 0.21 -10.07
N PHE A 213 47.88 -0.67 -10.12
CA PHE A 213 48.02 -2.12 -9.94
C PHE A 213 47.08 -2.85 -10.92
N PRO A 214 47.54 -3.15 -12.15
CA PRO A 214 46.69 -3.73 -13.19
C PRO A 214 46.02 -5.06 -12.80
N ASP A 215 46.70 -5.88 -11.99
CA ASP A 215 46.19 -7.17 -11.52
C ASP A 215 44.95 -7.03 -10.61
N LEU A 216 44.70 -5.84 -10.05
CA LEU A 216 43.56 -5.58 -9.16
C LEU A 216 42.31 -5.08 -9.90
N TYR A 217 42.37 -4.86 -11.23
CA TYR A 217 41.23 -4.32 -11.99
C TYR A 217 39.96 -5.16 -11.86
N GLN A 218 40.09 -6.48 -11.72
CA GLN A 218 38.93 -7.37 -11.64
C GLN A 218 38.21 -7.32 -10.29
N LEU A 219 38.81 -6.74 -9.25
CA LEU A 219 38.24 -6.77 -7.90
C LEU A 219 37.08 -5.80 -7.70
N ARG A 220 36.97 -4.73 -8.51
CA ARG A 220 35.89 -3.72 -8.48
C ARG A 220 35.47 -3.29 -7.06
N ILE A 221 36.46 -3.10 -6.18
CA ILE A 221 36.24 -2.90 -4.73
C ILE A 221 35.40 -1.66 -4.47
N PHE A 222 35.67 -0.57 -5.19
CA PHE A 222 34.96 0.69 -4.96
C PHE A 222 33.54 0.65 -5.53
N ASP A 223 33.30 -0.05 -6.63
CA ASP A 223 31.97 -0.31 -7.17
C ASP A 223 31.10 -1.13 -6.20
N GLU A 224 31.68 -2.15 -5.56
CA GLU A 224 30.99 -2.95 -4.52
C GLU A 224 30.66 -2.09 -3.29
N ILE A 225 31.61 -1.25 -2.83
CA ILE A 225 31.37 -0.31 -1.72
C ILE A 225 30.27 0.69 -2.09
N TYR A 226 30.32 1.28 -3.29
CA TYR A 226 29.29 2.19 -3.77
C TYR A 226 27.92 1.51 -3.78
N SER A 227 27.82 0.31 -4.35
CA SER A 227 26.58 -0.47 -4.42
C SER A 227 26.02 -0.81 -3.04
N TYR A 228 26.88 -1.13 -2.08
CA TYR A 228 26.48 -1.33 -0.69
C TYR A 228 25.92 -0.04 -0.06
N LEU A 229 26.61 1.09 -0.22
CA LEU A 229 26.18 2.37 0.32
C LEU A 229 24.88 2.85 -0.30
N GLU A 230 24.69 2.64 -1.61
CA GLU A 230 23.46 2.97 -2.33
C GLU A 230 22.27 2.16 -1.78
N ARG A 231 22.41 0.84 -1.65
CA ARG A 231 21.38 -0.01 -1.03
C ARG A 231 21.13 0.35 0.43
N SER A 232 22.16 0.71 1.19
CA SER A 232 22.01 1.13 2.58
C SER A 232 21.21 2.44 2.69
N ALA A 233 21.44 3.39 1.77
CA ALA A 233 20.68 4.62 1.71
C ALA A 233 19.21 4.35 1.35
N GLU A 234 18.97 3.49 0.37
CA GLU A 234 17.63 3.03 -0.04
C GLU A 234 16.86 2.36 1.12
N PHE A 235 17.50 1.44 1.84
CA PHE A 235 16.87 0.82 3.03
C PHE A 235 16.61 1.82 4.15
N SER A 236 17.49 2.80 4.33
CA SER A 236 17.28 3.86 5.32
C SER A 236 16.08 4.71 4.94
N ALA A 237 15.96 5.08 3.66
CA ALA A 237 14.82 5.83 3.13
C ALA A 237 13.50 5.04 3.32
N ALA A 238 13.47 3.77 2.94
CA ALA A 238 12.30 2.91 3.15
C ALA A 238 11.91 2.80 4.65
N ALA A 239 12.90 2.65 5.54
CA ALA A 239 12.67 2.60 6.98
C ALA A 239 12.14 3.93 7.54
N MET A 240 12.63 5.08 7.04
CA MET A 240 12.13 6.41 7.41
C MET A 240 10.66 6.60 7.01
N LEU A 241 10.25 6.01 5.88
CA LEU A 241 8.85 5.93 5.46
C LEU A 241 8.04 4.86 6.24
N GLY A 242 8.60 4.27 7.29
CA GLY A 242 7.92 3.26 8.11
C GLY A 242 7.55 1.99 7.32
N VAL A 243 8.27 1.67 6.26
CA VAL A 243 8.09 0.43 5.50
C VAL A 243 8.75 -0.73 6.26
N PRO A 244 8.07 -1.88 6.44
CA PRO A 244 8.70 -3.05 7.04
C PRO A 244 9.88 -3.54 6.20
N ILE A 245 11.11 -3.49 6.74
CA ILE A 245 12.34 -3.85 6.02
C ILE A 245 12.25 -5.24 5.41
N LYS A 246 11.73 -6.23 6.14
CA LYS A 246 11.56 -7.61 5.65
C LYS A 246 10.71 -7.67 4.37
N GLN A 247 9.64 -6.88 4.33
CA GLN A 247 8.74 -6.80 3.18
C GLN A 247 9.45 -6.16 1.99
N TYR A 248 10.09 -5.02 2.24
CA TYR A 248 10.84 -4.28 1.23
C TYR A 248 11.97 -5.12 0.61
N THR A 249 12.79 -5.79 1.44
CA THR A 249 13.87 -6.65 0.97
C THR A 249 13.36 -7.82 0.14
N ARG A 250 12.19 -8.38 0.49
CA ARG A 250 11.59 -9.48 -0.27
C ARG A 250 11.18 -9.00 -1.66
N VAL A 251 10.49 -7.86 -1.75
CA VAL A 251 10.04 -7.29 -3.02
C VAL A 251 11.24 -6.90 -3.89
N ILE A 252 12.18 -6.10 -3.37
CA ILE A 252 13.34 -5.63 -4.16
C ILE A 252 14.22 -6.79 -4.65
N ALA A 253 14.36 -7.88 -3.88
CA ALA A 253 15.14 -9.03 -4.30
C ALA A 253 14.57 -9.75 -5.54
N ALA A 254 13.27 -9.61 -5.80
CA ALA A 254 12.60 -10.26 -6.93
C ALA A 254 12.42 -9.34 -8.14
N LEU A 255 12.52 -8.02 -7.95
CA LEU A 255 12.33 -7.05 -9.01
C LEU A 255 13.59 -6.90 -9.87
N PRO A 256 13.44 -6.58 -11.17
CA PRO A 256 14.58 -6.19 -12.00
C PRO A 256 15.20 -4.89 -11.47
N ARG A 257 16.48 -4.67 -11.75
CA ARG A 257 17.10 -3.37 -11.50
C ARG A 257 16.66 -2.40 -12.59
N ALA A 258 16.18 -1.22 -12.20
CA ALA A 258 15.85 -0.14 -13.13
C ALA A 258 16.61 1.13 -12.74
N ASP A 259 17.43 1.65 -13.64
CA ASP A 259 18.21 2.87 -13.44
C ASP A 259 17.78 3.93 -14.48
N LEU A 260 17.61 5.17 -14.03
CA LEU A 260 17.32 6.31 -14.91
C LEU A 260 18.63 6.81 -15.52
N LEU A 261 18.70 6.81 -16.86
CA LEU A 261 19.86 7.25 -17.63
C LEU A 261 19.84 8.77 -17.86
N SER A 262 20.98 9.33 -18.27
CA SER A 262 21.15 10.77 -18.46
C SER A 262 20.27 11.39 -19.56
N ASP A 263 19.75 10.57 -20.48
CA ASP A 263 18.83 10.96 -21.54
C ASP A 263 17.35 10.79 -21.14
N ASN A 264 17.08 10.58 -19.84
CA ASN A 264 15.77 10.25 -19.26
C ASN A 264 15.17 8.92 -19.74
N SER A 265 15.96 8.05 -20.38
CA SER A 265 15.54 6.67 -20.65
C SER A 265 15.82 5.75 -19.46
N TRP A 266 15.12 4.62 -19.39
CA TRP A 266 15.31 3.62 -18.33
C TRP A 266 16.18 2.47 -18.83
N GLY A 267 17.28 2.22 -18.14
CA GLY A 267 18.03 0.97 -18.26
C GLY A 267 17.45 -0.08 -17.33
N VAL A 268 17.00 -1.21 -17.85
CA VAL A 268 16.41 -2.30 -17.05
C VAL A 268 17.27 -3.55 -17.18
N VAL A 269 17.74 -4.07 -16.06
CA VAL A 269 18.52 -5.30 -15.98
C VAL A 269 17.70 -6.35 -15.24
N HIS A 270 17.29 -7.39 -15.96
CA HIS A 270 16.56 -8.51 -15.38
C HIS A 270 17.51 -9.39 -14.56
N THR A 271 17.34 -9.35 -13.24
CA THR A 271 17.77 -10.40 -12.32
C THR A 271 16.81 -11.59 -12.45
N SER A 272 17.28 -12.80 -12.12
CA SER A 272 16.56 -14.09 -12.29
C SER A 272 15.02 -13.98 -12.15
N GLN A 273 14.28 -14.26 -13.23
CA GLN A 273 12.81 -14.13 -13.29
C GLN A 273 12.05 -15.23 -12.53
N ALA A 274 12.75 -16.22 -11.97
CA ALA A 274 12.16 -17.48 -11.48
C ALA A 274 11.20 -17.32 -10.28
N THR A 275 11.09 -16.14 -9.67
CA THR A 275 10.26 -15.88 -8.48
C THR A 275 9.16 -14.83 -8.70
N LEU A 276 8.99 -14.30 -9.91
CA LEU A 276 8.00 -13.26 -10.19
C LEU A 276 6.63 -13.89 -10.48
N ASP A 277 5.72 -13.82 -9.51
CA ASP A 277 4.32 -14.18 -9.66
C ASP A 277 3.39 -12.96 -9.51
N ARG A 278 2.09 -13.19 -9.76
CA ARG A 278 1.05 -12.16 -9.69
C ARG A 278 0.89 -11.59 -8.28
N GLU A 279 1.09 -12.41 -7.25
CA GLU A 279 0.91 -12.01 -5.84
C GLU A 279 2.03 -11.05 -5.42
N LEU A 280 3.27 -11.39 -5.73
CA LEU A 280 4.45 -10.57 -5.43
C LEU A 280 4.44 -9.25 -6.21
N ALA A 281 4.01 -9.27 -7.47
CA ALA A 281 3.86 -8.05 -8.25
C ALA A 281 2.72 -7.16 -7.71
N ARG A 282 1.61 -7.74 -7.25
CA ARG A 282 0.54 -6.98 -6.55
C ARG A 282 1.07 -6.36 -5.26
N GLU A 283 1.81 -7.13 -4.48
CA GLU A 283 2.45 -6.64 -3.26
C GLU A 283 3.41 -5.49 -3.56
N ALA A 284 4.20 -5.56 -4.63
CA ALA A 284 5.11 -4.49 -5.04
C ALA A 284 4.36 -3.20 -5.38
N ILE A 285 3.22 -3.30 -6.09
CA ILE A 285 2.37 -2.14 -6.40
C ILE A 285 1.86 -1.48 -5.11
N ASP A 286 1.29 -2.28 -4.19
CA ASP A 286 0.76 -1.77 -2.92
C ASP A 286 1.87 -1.13 -2.06
N LEU A 287 3.04 -1.77 -2.02
CA LEU A 287 4.22 -1.29 -1.31
C LEU A 287 4.67 0.07 -1.83
N PHE A 288 4.89 0.20 -3.14
CA PHE A 288 5.40 1.43 -3.73
C PHE A 288 4.36 2.53 -3.81
N ALA A 289 3.07 2.21 -3.96
CA ALA A 289 2.00 3.20 -3.80
C ALA A 289 1.98 3.76 -2.37
N ASN A 290 2.07 2.90 -1.35
CA ASN A 290 2.14 3.36 0.04
C ASN A 290 3.42 4.18 0.31
N MET A 291 4.56 3.75 -0.22
CA MET A 291 5.82 4.50 -0.12
C MET A 291 5.71 5.89 -0.75
N ALA A 292 5.11 6.01 -1.92
CA ALA A 292 4.94 7.28 -2.61
C ALA A 292 4.05 8.25 -1.81
N ILE A 293 2.92 7.75 -1.27
CA ILE A 293 2.03 8.54 -0.40
C ILE A 293 2.78 9.02 0.85
N LYS A 294 3.59 8.16 1.47
CA LYS A 294 4.36 8.56 2.65
C LYS A 294 5.52 9.48 2.35
N ALA A 295 6.16 9.32 1.18
CA ALA A 295 7.21 10.23 0.74
C ALA A 295 6.64 11.65 0.62
N GLN A 296 5.44 11.77 0.06
CA GLN A 296 4.70 13.02 -0.01
C GLN A 296 4.43 13.62 1.38
N GLU A 297 3.90 12.82 2.30
CA GLU A 297 3.65 13.23 3.69
C GLU A 297 4.95 13.68 4.39
N PHE A 298 6.05 12.95 4.16
CA PHE A 298 7.36 13.22 4.75
C PHE A 298 8.00 14.52 4.20
N LEU A 299 7.86 14.78 2.91
CA LEU A 299 8.39 15.99 2.26
C LEU A 299 7.49 17.22 2.47
N GLY A 300 6.26 17.04 2.95
CA GLY A 300 5.30 18.13 3.15
C GLY A 300 4.73 18.68 1.84
N GLU A 301 4.68 17.85 0.79
CA GLU A 301 4.23 18.22 -0.56
C GLU A 301 2.76 17.85 -0.73
N GLY A 302 1.82 18.65 -0.23
CA GLY A 302 0.37 18.33 -0.26
C GLY A 302 -0.51 19.51 -0.56
#